data_AF-A0A7T9UL33-F1
#
_entry.id   AF-A0A7T9UL33-F1
#
_cell.length_a   1.000
_cell.length_b   1.000
_cell.length_c   1.000
_cell.angle_alpha   90.00
_cell.angle_beta   90.00
_cell.angle_gamma   90.00
#
_symmetry.space_group_name_H-M   'P 1'
#
loop_
_entity.id
_entity.type
_entity.pdbx_description
1 polymer ?
#
loop_
_entity_poly.entity_id
_entity_poly.type
_entity_poly.pdbx_seq_one_letter_code
_entity_poly.pdbx_strand_id
1 'polypeptide(L)'
;MTLEETTQLYVQVLRQLLPVGGYDTSKNTNIQLDIYGHAKALAQADLDAKRLLNLLETIPPELIDEYERDYGLPLKCQTNVNRLFEERLAIINWIRHTTNVLNRTYVEQLLQIFGIELVELVKFKPFKCTDPSDSAVNTEVLRYKVKLVVRTPLNADMACIIKNYLPAFLRIDVVEI
;
A
#
# COMPACT_ATOMS: atom_id res chain seq x y z
N MET A 1 -1.19 16.28 -19.53
CA MET A 1 -2.53 16.31 -20.13
C MET A 1 -3.03 17.72 -20.18
N THR A 2 -3.64 18.10 -21.30
CA THR A 2 -4.37 19.36 -21.44
C THR A 2 -5.78 19.24 -20.85
N LEU A 3 -6.45 20.36 -20.61
CA LEU A 3 -7.83 20.39 -20.13
C LEU A 3 -8.80 19.66 -21.07
N GLU A 4 -8.57 19.77 -22.38
CA GLU A 4 -9.44 19.14 -23.37
C GLU A 4 -9.28 17.62 -23.36
N GLU A 5 -8.03 17.12 -23.26
CA GLU A 5 -7.76 15.69 -23.16
C GLU A 5 -8.40 15.06 -21.92
N THR A 6 -8.27 15.69 -20.73
CA THR A 6 -8.91 15.21 -19.50
C THR A 6 -10.43 15.27 -19.58
N THR A 7 -10.97 16.34 -20.17
CA THR A 7 -12.42 16.48 -20.39
C THR A 7 -12.94 15.32 -21.22
N GLN A 8 -12.31 14.98 -22.34
CA GLN A 8 -12.74 13.87 -23.19
C GLN A 8 -12.69 12.52 -22.46
N LEU A 9 -11.68 12.29 -21.63
CA LEU A 9 -11.57 11.07 -20.83
C LEU A 9 -12.71 10.98 -19.80
N TYR A 10 -13.03 12.08 -19.13
CA TYR A 10 -14.12 12.12 -18.17
C TYR A 10 -15.49 11.99 -18.83
N VAL A 11 -15.68 12.54 -20.03
CA VAL A 11 -16.90 12.30 -20.84
C VAL A 11 -17.10 10.81 -21.09
N GLN A 12 -16.04 10.07 -21.42
CA GLN A 12 -16.14 8.63 -21.64
C GLN A 12 -16.56 7.88 -20.38
N VAL A 13 -15.98 8.21 -19.23
CA VAL A 13 -16.33 7.60 -17.94
C VAL A 13 -17.77 7.93 -17.54
N LEU A 14 -18.17 9.20 -17.60
CA LEU A 14 -19.53 9.61 -17.24
C LEU A 14 -20.58 8.94 -18.12
N ARG A 15 -20.30 8.73 -19.41
CA ARG A 15 -21.19 7.97 -20.30
C ARG A 15 -21.33 6.51 -19.89
N GLN A 16 -20.27 5.87 -19.41
CA GLN A 16 -20.31 4.48 -18.94
C GLN A 16 -21.11 4.34 -17.64
N LEU A 17 -21.15 5.39 -16.82
CA LEU A 17 -21.93 5.40 -15.58
C LEU A 17 -23.43 5.63 -15.79
N LEU A 18 -23.85 5.99 -17.00
CA LEU A 18 -25.26 6.13 -17.31
C LEU A 18 -25.98 4.78 -17.35
N PRO A 19 -27.23 4.71 -16.85
CA PRO A 19 -28.07 3.54 -16.98
C PRO A 19 -28.22 3.07 -18.44
N VAL A 20 -28.16 1.75 -18.63
CA VAL A 20 -28.29 1.12 -19.96
C VAL A 20 -29.71 1.31 -20.49
N GLY A 21 -29.83 1.81 -21.73
CA GLY A 21 -31.10 1.88 -22.48
C GLY A 21 -32.04 3.04 -22.14
N GLY A 22 -31.67 3.91 -21.18
CA GLY A 22 -32.52 5.03 -20.76
C GLY A 22 -32.25 6.38 -21.44
N TYR A 23 -31.14 6.52 -22.17
CA TYR A 23 -30.65 7.81 -22.66
C TYR A 23 -30.28 7.79 -24.13
N ASP A 24 -30.59 8.88 -24.83
CA ASP A 24 -30.19 9.07 -26.22
C ASP A 24 -28.68 9.35 -26.31
N THR A 25 -27.96 8.43 -26.94
CA THR A 25 -26.51 8.50 -27.17
C THR A 25 -26.13 9.26 -28.44
N SER A 26 -27.10 9.86 -29.14
CA SER A 26 -26.87 10.61 -30.38
C SER A 26 -26.00 11.86 -30.15
N LYS A 27 -25.40 12.34 -31.24
CA LYS A 27 -24.55 13.54 -31.22
C LYS A 27 -25.45 14.78 -31.12
N ASN A 28 -25.13 15.69 -30.20
CA ASN A 28 -25.83 16.98 -29.95
C ASN A 28 -27.13 16.91 -29.14
N THR A 29 -27.25 15.94 -28.22
CA THR A 29 -28.32 15.95 -27.23
C THR A 29 -28.02 16.90 -26.08
N ASN A 30 -29.06 17.39 -25.40
CA ASN A 30 -28.90 18.15 -24.15
C ASN A 30 -28.10 17.35 -23.11
N ILE A 31 -28.31 16.02 -23.08
CA ILE A 31 -27.58 15.10 -22.20
C ILE A 31 -26.08 15.10 -22.55
N GLN A 32 -25.72 15.09 -23.83
CA GLN A 32 -24.31 15.16 -24.21
C GLN A 32 -23.67 16.50 -23.81
N LEU A 33 -24.38 17.60 -23.99
CA LEU A 33 -23.91 18.93 -23.57
C LEU A 33 -23.71 18.99 -22.06
N ASP A 34 -24.63 18.40 -21.31
CA ASP A 34 -24.59 18.33 -19.84
C ASP A 34 -23.41 17.47 -19.35
N ILE A 35 -23.25 16.26 -19.91
CA ILE A 35 -22.09 15.39 -19.63
C ILE A 35 -20.79 16.11 -19.94
N TYR A 36 -20.71 16.81 -21.06
CA TYR A 36 -19.52 17.56 -21.44
C TYR A 36 -19.25 18.73 -20.48
N GLY A 37 -20.28 19.48 -20.09
CA GLY A 37 -20.17 20.56 -19.11
C GLY A 37 -19.67 20.07 -17.76
N HIS A 38 -20.25 18.99 -17.25
CA HIS A 38 -19.81 18.34 -16.00
C HIS A 38 -18.40 17.77 -16.11
N ALA A 39 -18.09 17.07 -17.20
CA ALA A 39 -16.74 16.54 -17.44
C ALA A 39 -15.69 17.65 -17.45
N LYS A 40 -15.99 18.80 -18.07
CA LYS A 40 -15.09 19.95 -18.12
C LYS A 40 -14.87 20.57 -16.74
N ALA A 41 -15.92 20.71 -15.95
CA ALA A 41 -15.82 21.22 -14.58
C ALA A 41 -14.97 20.29 -13.69
N LEU A 42 -15.19 18.98 -13.79
CA LEU A 42 -14.39 17.97 -13.08
C LEU A 42 -12.93 17.96 -13.56
N ALA A 43 -12.70 18.05 -14.86
CA ALA A 43 -11.36 18.09 -15.44
C ALA A 43 -10.58 19.33 -15.01
N GLN A 44 -11.25 20.48 -14.91
CA GLN A 44 -10.64 21.70 -14.38
C GLN A 44 -10.29 21.54 -12.90
N ALA A 45 -11.22 21.03 -12.09
CA ALA A 45 -10.98 20.78 -10.67
C ALA A 45 -9.83 19.79 -10.43
N ASP A 46 -9.72 18.71 -11.21
CA ASP A 46 -8.62 17.75 -11.13
C ASP A 46 -7.27 18.38 -11.49
N LEU A 47 -7.21 19.17 -12.56
CA LEU A 47 -5.98 19.87 -12.95
C LEU A 47 -5.55 20.91 -11.92
N ASP A 48 -6.49 21.66 -11.36
CA ASP A 48 -6.19 22.66 -10.34
C ASP A 48 -5.79 22.00 -9.01
N ALA A 49 -6.46 20.92 -8.60
CA ALA A 49 -6.07 20.12 -7.45
C ALA A 49 -4.66 19.56 -7.62
N LYS A 50 -4.32 18.98 -8.78
CA LYS A 50 -2.96 18.50 -9.09
C LYS A 50 -1.91 19.61 -9.00
N ARG A 51 -2.24 20.82 -9.48
CA ARG A 51 -1.33 21.98 -9.35
C ARG A 51 -1.11 22.36 -7.90
N LEU A 52 -2.16 22.40 -7.09
CA LEU A 52 -2.07 22.70 -5.66
C LEU A 52 -1.25 21.62 -4.92
N LEU A 53 -1.58 20.35 -5.15
CA LEU A 53 -0.88 19.23 -4.52
C LEU A 53 0.59 19.13 -4.94
N ASN A 54 0.94 19.52 -6.17
CA ASN A 54 2.34 19.58 -6.60
C ASN A 54 3.16 20.69 -5.91
N LEU A 55 2.50 21.74 -5.40
CA LEU A 55 3.16 22.80 -4.64
C LEU A 55 3.34 22.43 -3.17
N LEU A 56 2.53 21.50 -2.64
CA LEU A 56 2.64 21.05 -1.27
C LEU A 56 3.81 20.07 -1.14
N GLU A 57 4.78 20.41 -0.30
CA GLU A 57 5.90 19.52 0.03
C GLU A 57 5.47 18.34 0.92
N THR A 58 4.36 18.50 1.66
CA THR A 58 3.87 17.52 2.65
C THR A 58 2.36 17.32 2.56
N ILE A 59 1.87 16.20 3.09
CA ILE A 59 0.44 15.90 3.13
C ILE A 59 -0.22 16.87 4.13
N PRO A 60 -1.24 17.64 3.71
CA PRO A 60 -1.91 18.58 4.59
C PRO A 60 -2.69 17.85 5.68
N PRO A 61 -2.74 18.39 6.91
CA PRO A 61 -3.33 17.70 8.05
C PRO A 61 -4.82 17.41 7.89
N GLU A 62 -5.52 18.22 7.11
CA GLU A 62 -6.93 18.06 6.82
C GLU A 62 -7.22 16.81 5.97
N LEU A 63 -6.26 16.38 5.15
CA LEU A 63 -6.46 15.26 4.22
C LEU A 63 -5.94 13.92 4.75
N ILE A 64 -5.39 13.87 5.97
CA ILE A 64 -4.72 12.66 6.46
C ILE A 64 -5.63 11.44 6.48
N ASP A 65 -6.90 11.63 6.85
CA ASP A 65 -7.88 10.54 6.94
C ASP A 65 -8.21 9.94 5.56
N GLU A 66 -8.23 10.76 4.51
CA GLU A 66 -8.44 10.27 3.14
C GLU A 66 -7.23 9.49 2.63
N TYR A 67 -6.03 10.00 2.88
CA TYR A 67 -4.80 9.29 2.55
C TYR A 67 -4.71 7.94 3.28
N GLU A 68 -5.07 7.90 4.57
CA GLU A 68 -5.12 6.64 5.31
C GLU A 68 -6.08 5.63 4.70
N ARG A 69 -7.27 6.09 4.29
CA ARG A 69 -8.25 5.24 3.62
C ARG A 69 -7.74 4.69 2.30
N ASP A 70 -7.12 5.54 1.49
CA ASP A 70 -6.58 5.16 0.18
C ASP A 70 -5.43 4.15 0.30
N TYR A 71 -4.60 4.28 1.34
CA TYR A 71 -3.51 3.34 1.63
C TYR A 71 -3.92 2.15 2.52
N GLY A 72 -5.21 2.01 2.87
CA GLY A 72 -5.73 0.86 3.62
C GLY A 72 -5.31 0.81 5.10
N LEU A 73 -5.12 1.98 5.72
CA LEU A 73 -4.87 2.16 7.15
C LEU A 73 -6.21 2.25 7.93
N PRO A 74 -6.23 1.93 9.25
CA PRO A 74 -5.12 1.45 10.07
C PRO A 74 -4.71 0.01 9.73
N LEU A 75 -3.48 -0.36 10.09
CA LEU A 75 -2.95 -1.70 9.86
C LEU A 75 -3.75 -2.73 10.69
N LYS A 76 -4.17 -3.84 10.06
CA LYS A 76 -5.04 -4.91 10.62
C LYS A 76 -4.58 -5.51 11.95
N CYS A 77 -3.30 -5.38 12.31
CA CYS A 77 -2.72 -5.97 13.52
C CYS A 77 -2.48 -4.98 14.65
N GLN A 78 -2.91 -3.72 14.50
CA GLN A 78 -2.87 -2.73 15.57
C GLN A 78 -4.17 -2.75 16.36
N THR A 79 -4.05 -2.80 17.68
CA THR A 79 -5.12 -2.38 18.59
C THR A 79 -5.23 -0.85 18.49
N ASN A 80 -6.45 -0.29 18.47
CA ASN A 80 -6.71 1.16 18.37
C ASN A 80 -5.81 2.00 19.30
N VAL A 81 -4.67 2.47 18.78
CA VAL A 81 -3.82 3.44 19.46
C VAL A 81 -4.12 4.79 18.83
N ASN A 82 -4.53 5.76 19.65
CA ASN A 82 -4.55 7.15 19.23
C ASN A 82 -3.11 7.56 18.94
N ARG A 83 -2.77 7.66 17.65
CA ARG A 83 -1.46 8.12 17.18
C ARG A 83 -1.45 9.62 17.02
N LEU A 84 -0.28 10.21 17.25
CA LEU A 84 -0.06 11.61 16.91
C LEU A 84 -0.04 11.78 15.38
N PHE A 85 -0.37 12.99 14.92
CA PHE A 85 -0.38 13.33 13.50
C PHE A 85 0.94 12.97 12.80
N GLU A 86 2.08 13.27 13.44
CA GLU A 86 3.42 12.99 12.89
C GLU A 86 3.68 11.50 12.67
N GLU A 87 3.22 10.64 13.58
CA GLU A 87 3.37 9.19 13.46
C GLU A 87 2.52 8.64 12.31
N ARG A 88 1.30 9.15 12.16
CA ARG A 88 0.39 8.79 11.06
C ARG A 88 1.00 9.19 9.72
N LEU A 89 1.52 10.41 9.62
CA LEU A 89 2.22 10.92 8.43
C LEU A 89 3.46 10.08 8.08
N ALA A 90 4.24 9.69 9.08
CA ALA A 90 5.42 8.84 8.88
C ALA A 90 5.05 7.47 8.29
N ILE A 91 3.95 6.86 8.73
CA ILE A 91 3.47 5.59 8.20
C ILE A 91 3.00 5.74 6.75
N ILE A 92 2.25 6.80 6.44
CA ILE A 92 1.78 7.06 5.06
C ILE A 92 2.98 7.25 4.13
N ASN A 93 3.96 8.06 4.53
CA ASN A 93 5.18 8.28 3.75
C ASN A 93 5.98 6.98 3.60
N TRP A 94 6.06 6.17 4.65
CA TRP A 94 6.69 4.86 4.58
C TRP A 94 6.01 3.97 3.52
N ILE A 95 4.68 3.85 3.51
CA ILE A 95 3.95 3.08 2.50
C ILE A 95 4.21 3.62 1.08
N ARG A 96 4.18 4.94 0.90
CA ARG A 96 4.39 5.60 -0.40
C ARG A 96 5.78 5.36 -0.99
N HIS A 97 6.81 5.31 -0.15
CA HIS A 97 8.21 5.21 -0.58
C HIS A 97 8.77 3.79 -0.53
N THR A 98 8.04 2.83 0.07
CA THR A 98 8.49 1.45 0.15
C THR A 98 8.30 0.74 -1.20
N THR A 99 9.39 0.62 -1.95
CA THR A 99 9.43 -0.11 -3.23
C THR A 99 10.06 -1.49 -3.10
N ASN A 100 11.05 -1.65 -2.22
CA ASN A 100 11.76 -2.89 -1.98
C ASN A 100 11.19 -3.66 -0.79
N VAL A 101 10.24 -4.54 -1.07
CA VAL A 101 9.62 -5.41 -0.08
C VAL A 101 10.59 -6.55 0.29
N LEU A 102 10.63 -6.94 1.57
CA LEU A 102 11.39 -8.11 2.10
C LEU A 102 12.92 -7.97 2.24
N ASN A 103 13.48 -6.76 2.13
CA ASN A 103 14.84 -6.53 2.62
C ASN A 103 14.85 -6.42 4.16
N ARG A 104 16.04 -6.47 4.78
CA ARG A 104 16.16 -6.36 6.24
C ARG A 104 15.54 -5.07 6.75
N THR A 105 15.79 -3.95 6.06
CA THR A 105 15.29 -2.62 6.44
C THR A 105 13.77 -2.55 6.42
N TYR A 106 13.11 -3.18 5.45
CA TYR A 106 11.65 -3.26 5.36
C TYR A 106 11.08 -4.02 6.55
N VAL A 107 11.64 -5.20 6.87
CA VAL A 107 11.16 -6.01 8.00
C VAL A 107 11.37 -5.28 9.32
N GLU A 108 12.51 -4.60 9.47
CA GLU A 108 12.83 -3.77 10.64
C GLU A 108 11.84 -2.60 10.79
N GLN A 109 11.61 -1.82 9.73
CA GLN A 109 10.66 -0.70 9.73
C GLN A 109 9.23 -1.17 9.97
N LEU A 110 8.81 -2.27 9.33
CA LEU A 110 7.49 -2.87 9.54
C LEU A 110 7.28 -3.23 11.01
N LEU A 111 8.24 -3.93 11.62
CA LEU A 111 8.17 -4.34 13.02
C LEU A 111 8.21 -3.12 13.96
N GLN A 112 8.98 -2.09 13.64
CA GLN A 112 9.04 -0.84 14.39
C GLN A 112 7.69 -0.11 14.42
N ILE A 113 6.92 -0.14 13.33
CA ILE A 113 5.54 0.42 13.27
C ILE A 113 4.61 -0.29 14.29
N PHE A 114 4.89 -1.55 14.62
CA PHE A 114 4.19 -2.32 15.66
C PHE A 114 4.87 -2.25 17.03
N GLY A 115 5.91 -1.41 17.19
CA GLY A 115 6.66 -1.28 18.43
C GLY A 115 7.53 -2.48 18.77
N ILE A 116 7.96 -3.25 17.76
CA ILE A 116 8.80 -4.45 17.91
C ILE A 116 10.22 -4.14 17.42
N GLU A 117 11.22 -4.43 18.26
CA GLU A 117 12.64 -4.28 17.93
C GLU A 117 13.18 -5.57 17.30
N LEU A 118 13.64 -5.49 16.05
CA LEU A 118 14.29 -6.59 15.35
C LEU A 118 15.79 -6.62 15.68
N VAL A 119 16.23 -7.65 16.39
CA VAL A 119 17.65 -7.83 16.74
C VAL A 119 18.40 -8.42 15.54
N GLU A 120 17.87 -9.51 14.99
CA GLU A 120 18.54 -10.23 13.90
C GLU A 120 17.56 -10.84 12.91
N LEU A 121 17.90 -10.74 11.62
CA LEU A 121 17.24 -11.48 10.54
C LEU A 121 18.23 -12.50 9.98
N VAL A 122 17.99 -13.77 10.29
CA VAL A 122 18.84 -14.89 9.83
C VAL A 122 18.14 -15.59 8.67
N LYS A 123 18.75 -15.50 7.49
CA LYS A 123 18.33 -16.27 6.31
C LYS A 123 18.96 -17.65 6.36
N PHE A 124 18.17 -18.70 6.14
CA PHE A 124 18.73 -20.03 6.01
C PHE A 124 19.64 -20.10 4.79
N LYS A 125 20.90 -20.46 5.00
CA LYS A 125 21.83 -20.83 3.93
C LYS A 125 22.05 -22.34 4.02
N PRO A 126 21.76 -23.11 2.95
CA PRO A 126 22.09 -24.53 2.94
C PRO A 126 23.59 -24.71 3.15
N PHE A 127 23.96 -25.64 4.03
CA PHE A 127 25.32 -25.76 4.53
C PHE A 127 26.32 -26.24 3.45
N LYS A 128 25.84 -26.96 2.43
CA LYS A 128 26.63 -27.41 1.27
C LYS A 128 25.74 -27.62 0.03
N CYS A 129 26.03 -26.88 -1.05
CA CYS A 129 25.52 -27.21 -2.39
C CYS A 129 26.33 -28.34 -3.06
N THR A 130 26.80 -29.32 -2.28
CA THR A 130 27.53 -30.49 -2.81
C THR A 130 26.64 -31.72 -2.93
N ASP A 131 25.53 -31.74 -2.20
CA ASP A 131 24.57 -32.84 -2.22
C ASP A 131 23.52 -32.61 -3.33
N PRO A 132 23.02 -33.68 -3.96
CA PRO A 132 22.03 -33.59 -5.02
C PRO A 132 20.76 -32.85 -4.56
N SER A 133 20.05 -32.25 -5.51
CA SER A 133 18.90 -31.34 -5.26
C SER A 133 17.69 -32.02 -4.61
N ASP A 134 17.68 -33.35 -4.55
CA ASP A 134 16.68 -34.20 -3.89
C ASP A 134 17.02 -34.54 -2.43
N SER A 135 18.19 -34.11 -1.93
CA SER A 135 18.56 -34.25 -0.53
C SER A 135 17.55 -33.56 0.39
N ALA A 136 17.15 -34.23 1.48
CA ALA A 136 16.20 -33.72 2.46
C ALA A 136 16.62 -32.35 3.06
N VAL A 137 17.92 -32.06 3.05
CA VAL A 137 18.50 -30.80 3.58
C VAL A 137 18.47 -29.67 2.54
N ASN A 138 18.26 -29.98 1.26
CA ASN A 138 18.22 -29.06 0.12
C ASN A 138 16.80 -28.87 -0.46
N THR A 139 15.77 -29.21 0.31
CA THR A 139 14.37 -29.01 -0.09
C THR A 139 14.06 -27.53 -0.33
N GLU A 140 13.20 -27.26 -1.32
CA GLU A 140 12.79 -25.90 -1.69
C GLU A 140 12.23 -25.12 -0.49
N VAL A 141 11.53 -25.81 0.42
CA VAL A 141 10.92 -25.25 1.63
C VAL A 141 11.96 -24.59 2.57
N LEU A 142 13.16 -25.17 2.67
CA LEU A 142 14.21 -24.63 3.55
C LEU A 142 14.86 -23.36 2.98
N ARG A 143 14.81 -23.15 1.65
CA ARG A 143 15.32 -21.93 1.00
C ARG A 143 14.52 -20.68 1.38
N TYR A 144 13.25 -20.87 1.72
CA TYR A 144 12.33 -19.80 2.12
C TYR A 144 12.22 -19.66 3.65
N LYS A 145 13.10 -20.33 4.40
CA LYS A 145 13.12 -20.26 5.85
C LYS A 145 13.88 -19.02 6.34
N VAL A 146 13.21 -18.20 7.14
CA VAL A 146 13.76 -17.00 7.78
C VAL A 146 13.54 -17.10 9.27
N LYS A 147 14.58 -16.81 10.06
CA LYS A 147 14.47 -16.68 11.51
C LYS A 147 14.53 -15.20 11.88
N LEU A 148 13.53 -14.74 12.61
CA LEU A 148 13.47 -13.38 13.18
C LEU A 148 13.78 -13.47 14.67
N VAL A 149 14.84 -12.80 15.10
CA VAL A 149 15.16 -12.64 16.52
C VAL A 149 14.65 -11.28 16.95
N VAL A 150 13.70 -11.27 17.89
CA VAL A 150 13.00 -10.07 18.36
C VAL A 150 13.21 -9.90 19.86
N ARG A 151 13.24 -8.65 20.32
CA ARG A 151 13.42 -8.33 21.73
C ARG A 151 12.08 -8.33 22.47
N THR A 152 12.07 -8.91 23.67
CA THR A 152 10.91 -8.86 24.57
C THR A 152 10.88 -7.55 25.38
N PRO A 153 9.69 -7.02 25.76
CA PRO A 153 8.34 -7.55 25.52
C PRO A 153 7.76 -7.19 24.14
N LEU A 154 6.95 -8.09 23.58
CA LEU A 154 6.23 -7.85 22.31
C LEU A 154 4.90 -7.13 22.58
N ASN A 155 4.75 -5.94 21.99
CA ASN A 155 3.53 -5.12 22.13
C ASN A 155 2.45 -5.43 21.06
N ALA A 156 2.73 -6.35 20.14
CA ALA A 156 1.81 -6.70 19.05
C ALA A 156 1.89 -8.19 18.70
N ASP A 157 0.80 -8.70 18.09
CA ASP A 157 0.69 -10.10 17.69
C ASP A 157 1.53 -10.39 16.43
N MET A 158 2.68 -11.05 16.63
CA MET A 158 3.58 -11.48 15.56
C MET A 158 2.90 -12.43 14.57
N ALA A 159 1.98 -13.29 15.01
CA ALA A 159 1.27 -14.19 14.11
C ALA A 159 0.35 -13.41 13.15
N CYS A 160 -0.32 -12.38 13.66
CA CYS A 160 -1.10 -11.47 12.82
C CYS A 160 -0.21 -10.75 11.80
N ILE A 161 0.94 -10.21 12.24
CA ILE A 161 1.85 -9.44 11.37
C ILE A 161 2.37 -10.33 10.24
N ILE A 162 2.86 -11.53 10.57
CA ILE A 162 3.36 -12.50 9.60
C ILE A 162 2.27 -12.84 8.56
N LYS A 163 1.04 -13.08 9.01
CA LYS A 163 -0.07 -13.47 8.14
C LYS A 163 -0.50 -12.38 7.16
N ASN A 164 -0.47 -11.11 7.57
CA ASN A 164 -1.03 -10.01 6.76
C ASN A 164 0.02 -9.25 5.95
N TYR A 165 1.29 -9.23 6.38
CA TYR A 165 2.32 -8.37 5.80
C TYR A 165 3.51 -9.13 5.21
N LEU A 166 3.67 -10.42 5.55
CA LEU A 166 4.77 -11.23 5.04
C LEU A 166 4.22 -12.30 4.07
N PRO A 167 4.95 -12.64 3.00
CA PRO A 167 4.49 -13.61 2.02
C PRO A 167 4.31 -15.00 2.63
N ALA A 168 3.22 -15.66 2.25
CA ALA A 168 2.89 -17.00 2.74
C ALA A 168 3.91 -18.09 2.35
N PHE A 169 4.73 -17.85 1.31
CA PHE A 169 5.77 -18.80 0.92
C PHE A 169 6.98 -18.78 1.86
N LEU A 170 7.17 -17.71 2.65
CA LEU A 170 8.24 -17.65 3.65
C LEU A 170 7.82 -18.42 4.89
N ARG A 171 8.66 -19.35 5.32
CA ARG A 171 8.54 -19.95 6.65
C ARG A 171 9.29 -19.06 7.64
N ILE A 172 8.54 -18.46 8.56
CA ILE A 172 9.08 -17.52 9.53
C ILE A 172 9.08 -18.16 10.92
N ASP A 173 10.28 -18.35 11.46
CA ASP A 173 10.46 -18.79 12.85
C ASP A 173 10.81 -17.56 13.69
N VAL A 174 9.97 -17.22 14.67
CA VAL A 174 10.22 -16.11 15.61
C VAL A 174 10.91 -16.65 16.85
N VAL A 175 11.99 -16.00 17.27
CA VAL A 175 12.70 -16.29 18.52
C VAL A 175 12.77 -15.01 19.35
N GLU A 176 12.26 -15.11 20.56
CA GLU A 176 12.22 -14.05 21.54
C GLU A 176 13.44 -14.12 22.46
N ILE A 177 14.07 -12.98 22.71
CA ILE A 177 15.21 -12.83 23.64
C ILE A 177 15.03 -11.67 24.60
#